data_AF-A0A6F7W418-F1
#
_entry.id   AF-A0A6F7W418-F1
#
_cell.length_a   1.000
_cell.length_b   1.000
_cell.length_c   1.000
_cell.angle_alpha   90.00
_cell.angle_beta   90.00
_cell.angle_gamma   90.00
#
_symmetry.space_group_name_H-M   'P 1'
#
loop_
_entity.id
_entity.type
_entity.pdbx_description
1 polymer ?
#
loop_
_entity_poly.entity_id
_entity_poly.type
_entity_poly.pdbx_seq_one_letter_code
_entity_poly.pdbx_strand_id
1 'polypeptide(L)'
;MDDVLVTGLGALSPLGAGTGAFWRGMHAADTAPVRVPDPLAHMDHPLMYLVPEADLPDGPEEQDALPLGRGSRFALAAAREADRKSDV
;
A
#
# COMPACT_ATOMS: atom_id res chain seq x y z
N MET A 1 2.46 22.35 26.43
CA MET A 1 2.75 21.69 25.15
C MET A 1 2.22 20.30 25.32
N ASP A 2 1.29 19.88 24.46
CA ASP A 2 0.58 18.62 24.64
C ASP A 2 1.33 17.50 23.90
N ASP A 3 1.36 16.31 24.49
CA ASP A 3 1.99 15.15 23.90
C ASP A 3 1.19 14.65 22.68
N VAL A 4 1.89 14.34 21.60
CA VAL A 4 1.30 13.78 20.38
C VAL A 4 1.66 12.31 20.28
N LEU A 5 0.63 11.46 20.13
CA LEU A 5 0.78 10.00 20.07
C LEU A 5 0.35 9.49 18.69
N VAL A 6 1.04 8.45 18.21
CA VAL A 6 0.59 7.65 17.06
C VAL A 6 -0.30 6.53 17.58
N THR A 7 -1.58 6.53 17.20
CA THR A 7 -2.59 5.60 17.73
C THR A 7 -3.11 4.60 16.71
N GLY A 8 -2.71 4.73 15.45
CA GLY A 8 -3.11 3.83 14.37
C GLY A 8 -2.11 3.86 13.22
N LEU A 9 -1.94 2.73 12.55
CA LEU A 9 -1.07 2.58 11.39
C LEU A 9 -1.75 1.69 10.36
N GLY A 10 -1.57 2.02 9.09
CA GLY A 10 -1.89 1.14 7.98
C GLY A 10 -0.79 1.14 6.95
N ALA A 11 -0.60 0.01 6.27
CA ALA A 11 0.47 -0.14 5.29
C ALA A 11 -0.01 -0.90 4.06
N LEU A 12 0.36 -0.40 2.89
CA LEU A 12 0.29 -1.12 1.64
C LEU A 12 1.61 -0.90 0.91
N SER A 13 2.31 -2.00 0.62
CA SER A 13 3.71 -1.92 0.21
C SER A 13 4.09 -3.08 -0.70
N PRO A 14 5.30 -3.06 -1.27
CA PRO A 14 5.86 -4.21 -1.99
C PRO A 14 6.03 -5.47 -1.13
N LEU A 15 6.04 -5.31 0.20
CA LEU A 15 6.08 -6.39 1.18
C LEU A 15 4.69 -7.01 1.44
N GLY A 16 3.65 -6.46 0.82
CA GLY A 16 2.27 -6.90 0.92
C GLY A 16 1.33 -5.89 1.57
N ALA A 17 0.07 -6.31 1.71
CA ALA A 17 -0.99 -5.56 2.40
C ALA A 17 -0.96 -5.77 3.92
N GLY A 18 -1.04 -4.67 4.65
CA GLY A 18 -1.14 -4.65 6.09
C GLY A 18 0.19 -4.40 6.81
N THR A 19 0.09 -3.79 7.98
CA THR A 19 1.19 -3.56 8.93
C THR A 19 1.92 -4.84 9.32
N GLY A 20 1.19 -5.95 9.47
CA GLY A 20 1.77 -7.26 9.75
C GLY A 20 2.62 -7.82 8.61
N ALA A 21 2.18 -7.66 7.36
CA ALA A 21 2.97 -8.07 6.19
C ALA A 21 4.20 -7.19 6.04
N PHE A 22 4.03 -5.87 6.20
CA PHE A 22 5.13 -4.91 6.19
C PHE A 22 6.21 -5.24 7.23
N TRP A 23 5.82 -5.49 8.50
CA TRP A 23 6.78 -5.84 9.56
C TRP A 23 7.54 -7.13 9.29
N ARG A 24 6.83 -8.20 8.89
CA ARG A 24 7.47 -9.47 8.53
C ARG A 24 8.41 -9.32 7.34
N GLY A 25 8.00 -8.58 6.32
CA GLY A 25 8.80 -8.34 5.13
C GLY A 25 10.08 -7.57 5.41
N MET A 26 10.04 -6.55 6.28
CA MET A 26 11.25 -5.82 6.70
C MET A 26 12.26 -6.74 7.41
N HIS A 27 11.78 -7.66 8.24
CA HIS A 27 12.63 -8.64 8.92
C HIS A 27 13.21 -9.70 7.99
N ALA A 28 12.47 -10.10 6.96
CA ALA A 28 12.95 -11.06 5.96
C ALA A 28 13.99 -10.42 5.02
N ALA A 29 13.81 -9.15 4.67
CA ALA A 29 14.67 -8.38 3.77
C ALA A 29 14.88 -9.04 2.39
N ASP A 30 13.88 -9.79 1.91
CA ASP A 30 13.96 -10.63 0.70
C ASP A 30 13.02 -10.11 -0.41
N THR A 31 13.17 -8.84 -0.79
CA THR A 31 12.34 -8.21 -1.84
C THR A 31 13.24 -7.68 -2.93
N ALA A 32 12.88 -7.96 -4.18
CA ALA A 32 13.57 -7.47 -5.36
C ALA A 32 12.60 -6.68 -6.25
N PRO A 33 13.08 -5.65 -6.97
CA PRO A 33 12.24 -4.94 -7.91
C PRO A 33 11.89 -5.88 -9.08
N VAL A 34 10.67 -5.74 -9.59
CA VAL A 34 10.17 -6.51 -10.73
C VAL A 34 10.02 -5.61 -11.93
N ARG A 35 10.07 -6.20 -13.13
CA ARG A 35 9.74 -5.43 -14.34
C ARG A 35 8.25 -5.09 -14.31
N VAL A 36 7.92 -3.82 -14.58
CA VAL A 36 6.52 -3.37 -14.68
C VAL A 36 5.79 -4.21 -15.74
N PRO A 37 4.64 -4.83 -15.41
CA PRO A 37 3.88 -5.68 -16.33
C PRO A 37 3.02 -4.87 -17.31
N ASP A 38 3.59 -3.80 -17.88
CA ASP A 38 2.97 -2.97 -18.91
C ASP A 38 3.90 -2.94 -20.14
N PRO A 39 3.55 -3.63 -21.24
CA PRO A 39 4.39 -3.68 -22.43
C PRO A 39 4.46 -2.34 -23.19
N LEU A 40 3.58 -1.40 -22.86
CA LEU A 40 3.54 -0.06 -23.44
C LEU A 40 4.18 1.00 -22.52
N ALA A 41 4.71 0.60 -21.37
CA ALA A 41 5.38 1.52 -20.46
C ALA A 41 6.68 2.05 -21.08
N HIS A 42 6.68 3.34 -21.44
CA HIS A 42 7.86 4.05 -21.91
C HIS A 42 8.70 4.53 -20.71
N MET A 43 9.47 3.62 -20.12
CA MET A 43 10.30 3.88 -18.94
C MET A 43 11.77 3.56 -19.22
N ASP A 44 12.67 4.52 -18.97
CA ASP A 44 14.13 4.29 -19.04
C ASP A 44 14.60 3.24 -18.01
N HIS A 45 13.87 3.13 -16.89
CA HIS A 45 14.13 2.19 -15.79
C HIS A 45 12.87 1.38 -15.44
N PRO A 46 12.68 0.18 -16.01
CA PRO A 46 11.42 -0.55 -15.91
C PRO A 46 11.32 -1.45 -14.66
N LEU A 47 12.33 -1.48 -13.79
CA LEU A 47 12.34 -2.26 -12.56
C LEU A 47 11.77 -1.43 -11.41
N MET A 48 10.66 -1.87 -10.83
CA MET A 48 9.92 -1.16 -9.79
C MET A 48 9.53 -2.11 -8.66
N TYR A 49 9.39 -1.57 -7.46
CA TYR A 49 8.77 -2.29 -6.35
C TYR A 49 7.26 -2.08 -6.40
N LEU A 50 6.52 -3.14 -6.73
CA LEU A 50 5.07 -3.10 -6.88
C LEU A 50 4.40 -3.76 -5.68
N VAL A 51 3.22 -3.27 -5.29
CA VAL A 51 2.33 -4.01 -4.40
C VAL A 51 1.96 -5.33 -5.08
N PRO A 52 2.01 -6.48 -4.38
CA PRO A 52 1.60 -7.77 -4.95
C PRO A 52 0.17 -7.69 -5.51
N GLU A 53 -0.06 -8.31 -6.66
CA GLU A 53 -1.37 -8.24 -7.34
C GLU A 53 -2.51 -8.78 -6.46
N ALA A 54 -2.24 -9.85 -5.71
CA ALA A 54 -3.19 -10.46 -4.78
C ALA A 54 -3.57 -9.56 -3.59
N ASP A 55 -2.78 -8.51 -3.35
CA ASP A 55 -2.93 -7.57 -2.23
C ASP A 55 -3.50 -6.22 -2.70
N LEU A 56 -3.88 -6.08 -3.97
CA LEU A 56 -4.49 -4.85 -4.47
C LEU A 56 -5.86 -4.62 -3.81
N PRO A 57 -6.17 -3.38 -3.42
CA PRO A 57 -7.40 -3.11 -2.69
C PRO A 57 -8.64 -3.16 -3.59
N ASP A 58 -9.66 -3.88 -3.13
CA ASP A 58 -11.02 -3.91 -3.67
C ASP A 58 -11.80 -2.60 -3.47
N GLY A 59 -11.15 -1.56 -2.94
CA GLY A 59 -11.76 -0.28 -2.64
C GLY A 59 -12.40 0.38 -3.86
N PRO A 60 -13.29 1.37 -3.64
CA PRO A 60 -14.08 1.96 -4.70
C PRO A 60 -13.19 2.58 -5.78
N GLU A 61 -13.65 2.50 -7.02
CA GLU A 61 -12.94 3.10 -8.17
C GLU A 61 -13.22 4.60 -8.33
N GLU A 62 -14.16 5.12 -7.55
CA GLU A 62 -14.64 6.50 -7.60
C GLU A 62 -15.01 6.97 -6.18
N GLN A 63 -14.83 8.26 -5.91
CA GLN A 63 -15.34 8.91 -4.71
C GLN A 63 -15.83 10.32 -5.08
N ASP A 64 -17.02 10.69 -4.59
CA ASP A 64 -17.65 11.98 -4.86
C ASP A 64 -17.72 12.33 -6.37
N ALA A 65 -18.11 11.36 -7.20
CA ALA A 65 -18.16 11.47 -8.66
C ALA A 65 -16.81 11.68 -9.36
N LEU A 66 -15.68 11.46 -8.66
CA LEU A 66 -14.34 11.57 -9.21
C LEU A 66 -13.62 10.21 -9.23
N PRO A 67 -13.04 9.79 -10.38
CA PRO A 67 -12.34 8.53 -10.47
C PRO A 67 -11.07 8.54 -9.60
N LEU A 68 -10.82 7.43 -8.92
CA LEU A 68 -9.68 7.23 -8.05
C LEU A 68 -8.57 6.50 -8.80
N GLY A 69 -7.40 7.15 -8.89
CA GLY A 69 -6.18 6.47 -9.30
C GLY A 69 -5.72 5.43 -8.28
N ARG A 70 -4.84 4.51 -8.71
CA ARG A 70 -4.28 3.45 -7.84
C ARG A 70 -3.68 4.01 -6.55
N GLY A 71 -2.95 5.13 -6.61
CA GLY A 71 -2.36 5.78 -5.43
C GLY A 71 -3.40 6.19 -4.37
N SER A 72 -4.51 6.79 -4.79
CA SER A 72 -5.60 7.17 -3.88
C SER A 72 -6.29 5.93 -3.30
N ARG A 73 -6.52 4.89 -4.12
CA ARG A 73 -7.07 3.61 -3.65
C ARG A 73 -6.16 2.96 -2.61
N PHE A 74 -4.85 3.03 -2.79
CA PHE A 74 -3.85 2.54 -1.84
C PHE A 74 -3.89 3.33 -0.53
N ALA A 75 -3.94 4.66 -0.61
CA ALA A 75 -4.04 5.53 0.56
C ALA A 75 -5.33 5.25 1.37
N LEU A 76 -6.47 5.06 0.71
CA LEU A 76 -7.73 4.70 1.37
C LEU A 76 -7.66 3.33 2.05
N ALA A 77 -7.02 2.34 1.42
CA ALA A 77 -6.84 1.02 2.01
C ALA A 77 -5.99 1.10 3.29
N ALA A 78 -4.87 1.83 3.26
CA ALA A 78 -4.04 2.06 4.43
C ALA A 78 -4.78 2.85 5.52
N ALA A 79 -5.51 3.91 5.17
CA ALA A 79 -6.28 4.69 6.12
C ALA A 79 -7.35 3.85 6.84
N ARG A 80 -8.03 2.94 6.11
CA ARG A 80 -9.02 2.01 6.70
C ARG A 80 -8.40 0.95 7.60
N GLU A 81 -7.13 0.60 7.39
CA GLU A 81 -6.40 -0.24 8.34
C GLU A 81 -6.06 0.55 9.62
N ALA A 82 -5.58 1.79 9.47
CA ALA A 82 -5.23 2.63 10.61
C ALA A 82 -6.43 2.97 11.51
N ASP A 83 -7.63 3.09 10.93
CA ASP A 83 -8.88 3.39 11.65
C ASP A 83 -9.55 2.14 12.27
N ARG A 84 -9.21 0.93 11.79
CA ARG A 84 -9.67 -0.29 12.46
C ARG A 84 -9.06 -0.29 13.86
N LYS A 85 -9.92 -0.19 14.87
CA LYS A 85 -9.52 -0.23 16.28
C LYS A 85 -8.48 -1.32 16.49
N SER A 86 -7.32 -0.93 17.03
CA SER A 86 -6.40 -1.90 17.60
C SER A 86 -7.13 -2.58 18.75
N ASP A 87 -7.49 -3.85 18.58
CA ASP A 87 -7.91 -4.72 19.68
C ASP A 87 -6.66 -4.96 20.55
N VAL A 88 -6.39 -4.02 21.45
CA VAL A 88 -5.40 -4.16 22.55
C VAL A 88 -6.09 -3.85 23.86
#